data_AF-D3DB06-F1
#
_entry.id   AF-D3DB06-F1
#
_cell.length_a   1.000
_cell.length_b   1.000
_cell.length_c   1.000
_cell.angle_alpha   90.00
_cell.angle_beta   90.00
_cell.angle_gamma   90.00
#
_symmetry.space_group_name_H-M   'P 1'
#
loop_
_entity.id
_entity.type
_entity.pdbx_description
1 polymer ?
#
loop_
_entity_poly.entity_id
_entity_poly.type
_entity_poly.pdbx_seq_one_letter_code
_entity_poly.pdbx_strand_id
1 'polypeptide(L)'
;MGRPADWTRKVTGRAGMRSPGRPPVARWEHEQRFWAAIAHGLSSEDAGVEAGVSPVVGTRWFRNCGGMPPSDFPEPSGRYLSFAEREEIALGRARGDSIRQIARGLGRPASTVSRELRRNAGTRGGTMVYRATLAQWHRDRRAARPKAAKLATNDQLRGYV
;
A
#
# COMPACT_ATOMS: atom_id res chain seq x y z
N MET A 1 -16.19 -27.73 -11.85
CA MET A 1 -15.78 -27.37 -13.22
C MET A 1 -14.53 -26.49 -13.19
N GLY A 2 -13.62 -26.64 -14.15
CA GLY A 2 -12.48 -25.73 -14.31
C GLY A 2 -12.89 -24.38 -14.91
N ARG A 3 -12.19 -23.31 -14.53
CA ARG A 3 -12.40 -21.96 -15.08
C ARG A 3 -11.61 -21.77 -16.38
N PRO A 4 -12.18 -21.13 -17.42
CA PRO A 4 -11.43 -20.84 -18.65
C PRO A 4 -10.28 -19.85 -18.37
N ALA A 5 -9.15 -20.06 -19.05
CA ALA A 5 -7.89 -19.36 -18.76
C ALA A 5 -7.98 -17.83 -18.86
N ASP A 6 -8.86 -17.33 -19.73
CA ASP A 6 -9.04 -15.90 -19.98
C ASP A 6 -10.03 -15.19 -19.03
N TRP A 7 -10.71 -15.91 -18.14
CA TRP A 7 -11.79 -15.37 -17.29
C TRP A 7 -11.36 -14.13 -16.50
N THR A 8 -10.15 -14.13 -15.93
CA THR A 8 -9.64 -12.95 -15.20
C THR A 8 -9.45 -11.75 -16.15
N ARG A 9 -9.01 -11.97 -17.39
CA ARG A 9 -8.82 -10.91 -18.38
C ARG A 9 -10.17 -10.35 -18.86
N LYS A 10 -11.18 -11.20 -19.08
CA LYS A 10 -12.56 -10.81 -19.39
C LYS A 10 -13.17 -9.95 -18.27
N VAL A 11 -13.12 -10.40 -17.01
CA VAL A 11 -13.78 -9.72 -15.89
C VAL A 11 -13.03 -8.47 -15.39
N THR A 12 -11.69 -8.46 -15.44
CA THR A 12 -10.88 -7.36 -14.87
C THR A 12 -10.12 -6.51 -15.90
N GLY A 13 -10.13 -6.87 -17.18
CA GLY A 13 -9.37 -6.16 -18.22
C GLY A 13 -7.84 -6.25 -18.06
N ARG A 14 -7.32 -7.12 -17.16
CA ARG A 14 -5.90 -7.28 -16.86
C ARG A 14 -5.51 -8.76 -16.70
N ALA A 15 -4.22 -9.04 -16.72
CA ALA A 15 -3.68 -10.34 -16.34
C ALA A 15 -3.94 -10.67 -14.85
N GLY A 16 -3.82 -11.95 -14.49
CA GLY A 16 -3.87 -12.41 -13.10
C GLY A 16 -2.76 -11.80 -12.24
N MET A 17 -3.07 -11.41 -11.01
CA MET A 17 -2.06 -10.94 -10.07
C MET A 17 -1.29 -12.12 -9.47
N ARG A 18 0.06 -12.08 -9.54
CA ARG A 18 0.88 -12.90 -8.64
C ARG A 18 0.67 -12.43 -7.21
N SER A 19 0.36 -13.36 -6.30
CA SER A 19 0.18 -13.11 -4.87
C SER A 19 1.56 -12.93 -4.21
N PRO A 20 1.92 -11.77 -3.65
CA PRO A 20 3.30 -11.51 -3.21
C PRO A 20 3.64 -12.00 -1.79
N GLY A 21 2.78 -12.80 -1.15
CA GLY A 21 2.85 -13.16 0.27
C GLY A 21 1.70 -12.55 1.11
N ARG A 22 1.94 -12.36 2.41
CA ARG A 22 1.06 -11.61 3.35
C ARG A 22 1.45 -10.12 3.36
N PRO A 23 0.50 -9.17 3.45
CA PRO A 23 0.82 -7.77 3.74
C PRO A 23 1.58 -7.61 5.07
N PRO A 24 2.41 -6.55 5.22
CA PRO A 24 2.87 -6.11 6.53
C PRO A 24 1.66 -5.67 7.38
N VAL A 25 1.81 -5.75 8.71
CA VAL A 25 0.78 -5.28 9.65
C VAL A 25 0.84 -3.76 9.78
N ALA A 26 2.06 -3.22 9.96
CA ALA A 26 2.30 -1.79 9.90
C ALA A 26 2.17 -1.27 8.46
N ARG A 27 1.68 -0.03 8.34
CA ARG A 27 1.41 0.68 7.08
C ARG A 27 2.24 1.96 7.02
N TRP A 28 2.37 2.54 5.82
CA TRP A 28 3.03 3.83 5.57
C TRP A 28 2.66 4.93 6.58
N GLU A 29 1.38 5.00 6.97
CA GLU A 29 0.85 5.97 7.94
C GLU A 29 1.45 5.82 9.36
N HIS A 30 1.79 4.59 9.78
CA HIS A 30 2.48 4.33 11.05
C HIS A 30 3.97 4.68 10.95
N GLU A 31 4.60 4.37 9.81
CA GLU A 31 6.01 4.65 9.56
C GLU A 31 6.28 6.18 9.52
N GLN A 32 5.39 6.96 8.92
CA GLN A 32 5.43 8.43 9.00
C GLN A 32 5.32 8.95 10.44
N ARG A 33 4.38 8.45 11.25
CA ARG A 33 4.22 8.87 12.66
C ARG A 33 5.46 8.52 13.49
N PHE A 34 6.00 7.33 13.28
CA PHE A 34 7.24 6.88 13.93
C PHE A 34 8.38 7.87 13.69
N TRP A 35 8.65 8.21 12.42
CA TRP A 35 9.74 9.12 12.09
C TRP A 35 9.47 10.58 12.45
N ALA A 36 8.22 11.01 12.52
CA ALA A 36 7.85 12.32 13.10
C ALA A 36 8.14 12.36 14.61
N ALA A 37 7.74 11.33 15.36
CA ALA A 37 8.03 11.23 16.79
C ALA A 37 9.55 11.17 17.09
N ILE A 38 10.33 10.42 16.30
CA ILE A 38 11.80 10.45 16.35
C ILE A 38 12.34 11.87 16.10
N ALA A 39 11.81 12.60 15.11
CA ALA A 39 12.21 13.98 14.82
C ALA A 39 11.82 14.98 15.93
N HIS A 40 10.79 14.67 16.72
CA HIS A 40 10.44 15.40 17.95
C HIS A 40 11.25 14.96 19.19
N GLY A 41 12.19 14.01 19.04
CA GLY A 41 13.13 13.60 20.09
C GLY A 41 12.66 12.43 20.97
N LEU A 42 11.58 11.73 20.62
CA LEU A 42 11.14 10.54 21.34
C LEU A 42 12.11 9.35 21.12
N SER A 43 12.14 8.41 22.07
CA SER A 43 12.89 7.18 21.90
C SER A 43 12.31 6.30 20.79
N SER A 44 13.09 5.36 20.26
CA SER A 44 12.58 4.39 19.28
C SER A 44 11.52 3.43 19.86
N GLU A 45 11.35 3.40 21.18
CA GLU A 45 10.30 2.63 21.84
C GLU A 45 9.00 3.43 21.89
N ASP A 46 9.04 4.64 22.44
CA ASP A 46 7.89 5.54 22.57
C ASP A 46 7.34 5.96 21.21
N ALA A 47 8.21 6.30 20.26
CA ALA A 47 7.83 6.57 18.86
C ALA A 47 7.15 5.35 18.22
N GLY A 48 7.49 4.12 18.64
CA GLY A 48 6.81 2.90 18.23
C GLY A 48 5.37 2.82 18.78
N VAL A 49 5.19 3.15 20.05
CA VAL A 49 3.87 3.20 20.72
C VAL A 49 2.99 4.30 20.12
N GLU A 50 3.51 5.52 19.92
CA GLU A 50 2.79 6.64 19.30
C GLU A 50 2.40 6.35 17.85
N ALA A 51 3.29 5.69 17.10
CA ALA A 51 3.00 5.19 15.76
C ALA A 51 1.90 4.11 15.76
N GLY A 52 1.51 3.54 16.89
CA GLY A 52 0.55 2.44 16.98
C GLY A 52 1.10 1.11 16.47
N VAL A 53 2.41 0.87 16.70
CA VAL A 53 3.07 -0.43 16.56
C VAL A 53 3.60 -0.88 17.93
N SER A 54 4.18 -2.07 18.05
CA SER A 54 4.82 -2.46 19.30
C SER A 54 6.22 -1.83 19.46
N PRO A 55 6.68 -1.57 20.70
CA PRO A 55 8.07 -1.28 21.06
C PRO A 55 9.14 -1.93 20.16
N VAL A 56 9.10 -3.27 20.08
CA VAL A 56 10.06 -4.10 19.32
C VAL A 56 10.02 -3.85 17.81
N VAL A 57 8.93 -3.32 17.26
CA VAL A 57 8.85 -2.89 15.85
C VAL A 57 9.47 -1.51 15.67
N GLY A 58 9.24 -0.56 16.58
CA GLY A 58 9.87 0.76 16.55
C GLY A 58 11.41 0.69 16.61
N THR A 59 11.96 -0.01 17.60
CA THR A 59 13.41 -0.24 17.73
C THR A 59 13.99 -0.97 16.50
N ARG A 60 13.21 -1.84 15.84
CA ARG A 60 13.62 -2.51 14.60
C ARG A 60 13.62 -1.56 13.40
N TRP A 61 12.62 -0.69 13.28
CA TRP A 61 12.57 0.33 12.23
C TRP A 61 13.74 1.30 12.33
N PHE A 62 14.01 1.83 13.52
CA PHE A 62 15.16 2.70 13.76
C PHE A 62 16.48 2.05 13.29
N ARG A 63 16.74 0.81 13.73
CA ARG A 63 17.95 0.05 13.36
C ARG A 63 18.01 -0.27 11.86
N ASN A 64 16.90 -0.65 11.23
CA ASN A 64 16.86 -1.01 9.81
C ASN A 64 17.15 0.19 8.88
N CYS A 65 16.86 1.41 9.32
CA CYS A 65 17.12 2.64 8.57
C CYS A 65 18.39 3.38 9.04
N GLY A 66 19.21 2.76 9.90
CA GLY A 66 20.46 3.37 10.39
C GLY A 66 20.27 4.59 11.28
N GLY A 67 19.10 4.72 11.92
CA GLY A 67 18.74 5.86 12.79
C GLY A 67 18.23 7.11 12.06
N MET A 68 18.15 7.08 10.73
CA MET A 68 17.69 8.21 9.90
C MET A 68 16.38 7.86 9.17
N PRO A 69 15.40 8.77 9.03
CA PRO A 69 14.22 8.51 8.22
C PRO A 69 14.59 8.23 6.74
N PRO A 70 13.91 7.27 6.08
CA PRO A 70 13.85 7.20 4.63
C PRO A 70 13.55 8.55 3.97
N SER A 71 14.23 8.85 2.86
CA SER A 71 14.32 10.21 2.27
C SER A 71 13.02 10.84 1.76
N ASP A 72 11.93 10.09 1.72
CA ASP A 72 10.65 10.50 1.15
C ASP A 72 9.48 10.07 2.06
N PHE A 73 9.07 10.95 2.97
CA PHE A 73 7.77 10.90 3.65
C PHE A 73 6.84 12.06 3.21
N PRO A 74 6.48 12.16 1.91
CA PRO A 74 5.47 13.13 1.49
C PRO A 74 4.12 12.74 2.08
N GLU A 75 3.43 13.73 2.66
CA GLU A 75 2.09 13.55 3.20
C GLU A 75 1.13 12.90 2.18
N PRO A 76 0.10 12.16 2.62
CA PRO A 76 -0.88 11.52 1.74
C PRO A 76 -1.71 12.52 0.91
N SER A 77 -1.14 13.00 -0.20
CA SER A 77 -1.81 13.95 -1.09
C SER A 77 -3.21 13.47 -1.49
N GLY A 78 -4.21 14.33 -1.30
CA GLY A 78 -5.63 14.02 -1.52
C GLY A 78 -5.99 13.59 -2.96
N ARG A 79 -5.02 13.64 -3.89
CA ARG A 79 -5.08 13.07 -5.24
C ARG A 79 -5.33 11.55 -5.27
N TYR A 80 -4.89 10.82 -4.26
CA TYR A 80 -4.99 9.35 -4.19
C TYR A 80 -5.99 8.91 -3.11
N LEU A 81 -6.54 7.71 -3.27
CA LEU A 81 -7.38 7.08 -2.25
C LEU A 81 -6.52 6.71 -1.02
N SER A 82 -6.88 7.25 0.15
CA SER A 82 -6.29 6.91 1.45
C SER A 82 -6.57 5.45 1.85
N PHE A 83 -6.10 5.01 3.02
CA PHE A 83 -6.49 3.69 3.53
C PHE A 83 -7.97 3.63 3.92
N ALA A 84 -8.48 4.63 4.66
CA ALA A 84 -9.88 4.69 5.09
C ALA A 84 -10.86 4.69 3.90
N GLU A 85 -10.54 5.41 2.82
CA GLU A 85 -11.35 5.38 1.60
C GLU A 85 -11.41 3.99 0.95
N ARG A 86 -10.38 3.15 1.12
CA ARG A 86 -10.40 1.75 0.64
C ARG A 86 -11.22 0.85 1.55
N GLU A 87 -11.28 1.14 2.85
CA GLU A 87 -12.16 0.41 3.77
C GLU A 87 -13.62 0.70 3.47
N GLU A 88 -13.99 1.97 3.22
CA GLU A 88 -15.34 2.29 2.75
C GLU A 88 -15.68 1.69 1.37
N ILE A 89 -14.73 1.60 0.44
CA ILE A 89 -14.93 0.81 -0.80
C ILE A 89 -15.18 -0.68 -0.45
N ALA A 90 -14.47 -1.26 0.52
CA ALA A 90 -14.65 -2.65 0.90
C ALA A 90 -16.00 -2.90 1.62
N LEU A 91 -16.37 -2.03 2.55
CA LEU A 91 -17.66 -2.06 3.26
C LEU A 91 -18.81 -1.88 2.28
N GLY A 92 -18.75 -0.90 1.39
CA GLY A 92 -19.76 -0.72 0.36
C GLY A 92 -19.88 -1.91 -0.59
N ARG A 93 -18.76 -2.53 -0.98
CA ARG A 93 -18.80 -3.78 -1.76
C ARG A 93 -19.36 -4.97 -0.98
N ALA A 94 -19.27 -4.99 0.36
CA ALA A 94 -19.90 -5.99 1.20
C ALA A 94 -21.42 -5.76 1.37
N ARG A 95 -21.85 -4.50 1.48
CA ARG A 95 -23.28 -4.08 1.47
C ARG A 95 -23.98 -4.28 0.12
N GLY A 96 -23.21 -4.50 -0.95
CA GLY A 96 -23.72 -4.61 -2.33
C GLY A 96 -23.79 -3.29 -3.09
N ASP A 97 -23.35 -2.18 -2.50
CA ASP A 97 -23.43 -0.82 -3.05
C ASP A 97 -22.88 -0.73 -4.49
N SER A 98 -23.58 0.01 -5.33
CA SER A 98 -23.10 0.32 -6.68
C SER A 98 -21.89 1.25 -6.63
N ILE A 99 -21.05 1.19 -7.67
CA ILE A 99 -19.87 2.05 -7.81
C ILE A 99 -20.24 3.55 -7.71
N ARG A 100 -21.46 3.94 -8.13
CA ARG A 100 -21.97 5.33 -8.02
C ARG A 100 -22.49 5.71 -6.63
N GLN A 101 -22.88 4.76 -5.78
CA GLN A 101 -23.18 5.02 -4.37
C GLN A 101 -21.89 5.20 -3.58
N ILE A 102 -20.98 4.21 -3.66
CA ILE A 102 -19.67 4.24 -2.98
C ILE A 102 -18.90 5.53 -3.33
N ALA A 103 -18.85 5.89 -4.62
CA ALA A 103 -18.13 7.09 -5.06
C ALA A 103 -18.75 8.39 -4.54
N ARG A 104 -20.09 8.48 -4.42
CA ARG A 104 -20.76 9.65 -3.81
C ARG A 104 -20.47 9.76 -2.32
N GLY A 105 -20.54 8.66 -1.57
CA GLY A 105 -20.22 8.65 -0.13
C GLY A 105 -18.78 9.06 0.18
N LEU A 106 -17.85 8.86 -0.77
CA LEU A 106 -16.45 9.27 -0.67
C LEU A 106 -16.15 10.68 -1.22
N GLY A 107 -17.13 11.36 -1.83
CA GLY A 107 -16.89 12.61 -2.56
C GLY A 107 -15.94 12.44 -3.78
N ARG A 108 -15.85 11.23 -4.36
CA ARG A 108 -14.90 10.91 -5.44
C ARG A 108 -15.59 10.64 -6.78
N PRO A 109 -14.89 10.82 -7.92
CA PRO A 109 -15.39 10.36 -9.22
C PRO A 109 -15.60 8.83 -9.24
N ALA A 110 -16.73 8.38 -9.79
CA ALA A 110 -17.03 6.94 -9.93
C ALA A 110 -15.97 6.17 -10.76
N SER A 111 -15.28 6.86 -11.68
CA SER A 111 -14.15 6.31 -12.42
C SER A 111 -12.94 6.00 -11.53
N THR A 112 -12.78 6.64 -10.37
CA THR A 112 -11.72 6.34 -9.39
C THR A 112 -12.00 5.03 -8.68
N VAL A 113 -13.20 4.86 -8.10
CA VAL A 113 -13.63 3.60 -7.47
C VAL A 113 -13.62 2.43 -8.47
N SER A 114 -14.08 2.65 -9.71
CA SER A 114 -14.02 1.65 -10.78
C SER A 114 -12.58 1.21 -11.10
N ARG A 115 -11.64 2.17 -11.24
CA ARG A 115 -10.22 1.89 -11.51
C ARG A 115 -9.52 1.21 -10.33
N GLU A 116 -9.88 1.54 -9.09
CA GLU A 116 -9.37 0.90 -7.88
C GLU A 116 -9.81 -0.56 -7.80
N LEU A 117 -11.12 -0.84 -7.88
CA LEU A 117 -11.68 -2.19 -7.87
C LEU A 117 -11.07 -3.07 -8.98
N ARG A 118 -11.06 -2.56 -10.23
CA ARG A 118 -10.48 -3.29 -11.38
C ARG A 118 -9.01 -3.65 -11.18
N ARG A 119 -8.22 -2.72 -10.62
CA ARG A 119 -6.78 -2.91 -10.40
C ARG A 119 -6.48 -3.86 -9.25
N ASN A 120 -7.25 -3.83 -8.17
CA ASN A 120 -6.86 -4.44 -6.89
C ASN A 120 -7.78 -5.57 -6.37
N ALA A 121 -8.96 -5.83 -6.97
CA ALA A 121 -9.79 -6.98 -6.57
C ALA A 121 -9.08 -8.31 -6.89
N GLY A 122 -9.05 -9.23 -5.92
CA GLY A 122 -8.53 -10.58 -6.08
C GLY A 122 -9.49 -11.47 -6.87
N THR A 123 -8.97 -12.26 -7.81
CA THR A 123 -9.75 -13.16 -8.69
C THR A 123 -9.53 -14.66 -8.40
N ARG A 124 -8.77 -14.97 -7.35
CA ARG A 124 -8.25 -16.34 -7.08
C ARG A 124 -9.35 -17.38 -6.79
N GLY A 125 -10.51 -16.95 -6.30
CA GLY A 125 -11.67 -17.80 -6.01
C GLY A 125 -12.69 -17.96 -7.15
N GLY A 126 -12.48 -17.35 -8.33
CA GLY A 126 -13.53 -17.32 -9.37
C GLY A 126 -14.62 -16.26 -9.16
N THR A 127 -14.45 -15.44 -8.12
CA THR A 127 -15.23 -14.23 -7.82
C THR A 127 -14.28 -13.03 -7.71
N MET A 128 -14.80 -11.80 -7.79
CA MET A 128 -14.02 -10.59 -7.49
C MET A 128 -14.14 -10.22 -6.00
N VAL A 129 -13.13 -10.56 -5.21
CA VAL A 129 -13.05 -10.23 -3.78
C VAL A 129 -12.12 -9.03 -3.59
N TYR A 130 -12.65 -7.90 -3.12
CA TYR A 130 -11.85 -6.73 -2.77
C TYR A 130 -11.55 -6.70 -1.27
N ARG A 131 -10.33 -6.28 -0.89
CA ARG A 131 -9.90 -6.08 0.50
C ARG A 131 -8.97 -4.86 0.57
N ALA A 132 -9.27 -3.91 1.45
CA ALA A 132 -8.53 -2.65 1.58
C ALA A 132 -7.02 -2.87 1.85
N THR A 133 -6.68 -3.79 2.75
CA THR A 133 -5.30 -4.14 3.13
C THR A 133 -4.48 -4.67 1.95
N LEU A 134 -5.05 -5.55 1.12
CA LEU A 134 -4.39 -6.03 -0.10
C LEU A 134 -4.25 -4.90 -1.14
N ALA A 135 -5.30 -4.09 -1.31
CA ALA A 135 -5.31 -2.99 -2.27
C ALA A 135 -4.26 -1.91 -1.95
N GLN A 136 -4.14 -1.55 -0.67
CA GLN A 136 -3.14 -0.63 -0.16
C GLN A 136 -1.72 -1.21 -0.28
N TRP A 137 -1.47 -2.44 0.17
CA TRP A 137 -0.16 -3.07 0.02
C TRP A 137 0.28 -3.19 -1.45
N HIS A 138 -0.67 -3.45 -2.36
CA HIS A 138 -0.39 -3.37 -3.79
C HIS A 138 -0.10 -1.94 -4.27
N ARG A 139 -0.71 -0.88 -3.71
CA ARG A 139 -0.30 0.53 -3.96
C ARG A 139 1.14 0.74 -3.50
N ASP A 140 1.48 0.37 -2.28
CA ASP A 140 2.79 0.65 -1.67
C ASP A 140 3.92 -0.03 -2.44
N ARG A 141 3.76 -1.33 -2.77
CA ARG A 141 4.70 -2.06 -3.64
C ARG A 141 4.87 -1.47 -5.06
N ARG A 142 3.87 -0.73 -5.56
CA ARG A 142 3.95 -0.02 -6.86
C ARG A 142 4.45 1.42 -6.74
N ALA A 143 4.44 1.99 -5.53
CA ALA A 143 4.99 3.30 -5.22
C ALA A 143 6.51 3.23 -5.03
N ALA A 144 7.00 2.20 -4.33
CA ALA A 144 8.41 2.01 -3.99
C ALA A 144 9.38 1.99 -5.19
N ARG A 145 8.90 1.65 -6.41
CA ARG A 145 9.62 1.71 -7.70
C ARG A 145 11.15 1.49 -7.60
N PRO A 146 11.62 0.35 -7.05
CA PRO A 146 13.04 0.15 -6.80
C PRO A 146 13.84 0.22 -8.09
N LYS A 147 14.76 1.19 -8.16
CA LYS A 147 15.82 1.24 -9.16
C LYS A 147 17.06 0.61 -8.53
N ALA A 148 17.87 -0.08 -9.33
CA ALA A 148 19.21 -0.45 -8.86
C ALA A 148 20.02 0.82 -8.59
N ALA A 149 20.78 0.85 -7.49
CA ALA A 149 21.62 1.98 -7.15
C ALA A 149 22.73 2.15 -8.19
N LYS A 150 23.07 3.39 -8.58
CA LYS A 150 24.07 3.64 -9.64
C LYS A 150 25.40 2.94 -9.36
N LEU A 151 25.89 3.01 -8.11
CA LEU A 151 27.13 2.37 -7.65
C LEU A 151 27.07 0.83 -7.64
N ALA A 152 25.87 0.24 -7.63
CA ALA A 152 25.71 -1.22 -7.68
C ALA A 152 25.74 -1.78 -9.11
N THR A 153 25.54 -0.93 -10.13
CA THR A 153 25.48 -1.33 -11.55
C THR A 153 26.48 -0.60 -12.46
N ASN A 154 27.35 0.23 -11.90
CA ASN A 154 28.39 0.95 -12.64
C ASN A 154 29.69 0.93 -11.81
N ASP A 155 30.61 0.06 -12.19
CA ASP A 155 31.86 -0.16 -11.46
C ASP A 155 32.90 0.95 -11.71
N GLN A 156 32.81 1.69 -12.82
CA GLN A 156 33.63 2.90 -13.02
C GLN A 156 33.26 3.99 -11.99
N LEU A 157 31.97 4.18 -11.75
CA LEU A 157 31.49 5.11 -10.72
C LEU A 157 31.79 4.59 -9.30
N ARG A 158 31.76 3.26 -9.10
CA ARG A 158 32.14 2.62 -7.83
C ARG A 158 33.63 2.76 -7.52
N GLY A 159 34.50 2.83 -8.54
CA GLY A 159 35.95 3.06 -8.38
C GLY A 159 36.36 4.52 -8.23
N TYR A 160 35.40 5.46 -8.21
CA TYR A 160 35.64 6.91 -8.12
C TYR A 160 35.23 7.51 -6.75
N VAL A 161 34.44 6.79 -5.94
CA VAL A 161 33.83 7.28 -4.68
C VAL A 161 34.29 6.45 -3.50
#